data_AF-A0A966QGP8-F1
#
_entry.id   AF-A0A966QGP8-F1
#
_cell.length_a   1.000
_cell.length_b   1.000
_cell.length_c   1.000
_cell.angle_alpha   90.00
_cell.angle_beta   90.00
_cell.angle_gamma   90.00
#
_symmetry.space_group_name_H-M   'P 1'
#
loop_
_entity.id
_entity.type
_entity.pdbx_description
1 polymer ?
#
loop_
_entity_poly.entity_id
_entity_poly.type
_entity_poly.pdbx_seq_one_letter_code
_entity_poly.pdbx_strand_id
1 'polypeptide(L)'
;MVAIALIIVVAQLLGELAQRLHQPRVIGEIVGGIALGPSVLGAVVPGLEEHLFAPAVRSQLNLLGQLGLVLFMFLIGLELNPKLLQGRLPLASRITAVGVGMPLALGMLLALALEAWQPQLLPGDHAMAGVLFMGTALAITAFPVLARILQERNLLAQPLGA
;
A
#
# COMPACT_ATOMS: atom_id res chain seq x y z
N MET A 1 -6.90 -22.78 -7.33
CA MET A 1 -8.31 -22.52 -6.95
C MET A 1 -8.50 -22.49 -5.44
N VAL A 2 -8.08 -23.51 -4.69
CA VAL A 2 -8.20 -23.55 -3.21
C VAL A 2 -7.57 -22.31 -2.53
N ALA A 3 -6.38 -21.89 -2.95
CA ALA A 3 -5.70 -20.70 -2.41
C ALA A 3 -6.52 -19.41 -2.57
N ILE A 4 -7.12 -19.17 -3.74
CA ILE A 4 -7.95 -17.98 -4.00
C ILE A 4 -9.22 -18.02 -3.15
N ALA A 5 -9.88 -19.19 -3.08
CA ALA A 5 -11.06 -19.36 -2.23
C ALA A 5 -10.73 -19.07 -0.75
N LEU A 6 -9.59 -19.58 -0.27
CA LEU A 6 -9.11 -19.32 1.09
C LEU A 6 -8.84 -17.82 1.32
N ILE A 7 -8.12 -17.16 0.40
CA ILE A 7 -7.86 -15.72 0.47
C ILE A 7 -9.17 -14.95 0.56
N ILE A 8 -10.14 -15.23 -0.32
CA ILE A 8 -11.43 -14.53 -0.34
C ILE A 8 -12.18 -14.75 0.97
N VAL A 9 -12.28 -15.98 1.45
CA VAL A 9 -12.99 -16.29 2.71
C VAL A 9 -12.35 -15.56 3.87
N VAL A 10 -11.03 -15.64 4.03
CA VAL A 10 -10.31 -14.99 5.14
C VAL A 10 -10.39 -13.46 5.04
N ALA A 11 -10.22 -12.90 3.85
CA ALA A 11 -10.32 -11.46 3.62
C ALA A 11 -11.73 -10.94 3.93
N GLN A 12 -12.78 -11.67 3.56
CA GLN A 12 -14.16 -11.29 3.88
C GLN A 12 -14.44 -11.37 5.37
N LEU A 13 -14.07 -12.47 6.03
CA LEU A 13 -14.29 -12.64 7.47
C LEU A 13 -13.57 -11.57 8.29
N LEU A 14 -12.30 -11.32 8.00
CA LEU A 14 -11.52 -10.31 8.72
C LEU A 14 -11.90 -8.88 8.32
N GLY A 15 -12.32 -8.67 7.08
CA GLY A 15 -12.89 -7.40 6.62
C GLY A 15 -14.19 -7.04 7.37
N GLU A 16 -15.10 -8.00 7.53
CA GLU A 16 -16.32 -7.82 8.33
C GLU A 16 -15.98 -7.59 9.81
N LEU A 17 -15.03 -8.35 10.36
CA LEU A 17 -14.59 -8.16 11.74
C LEU A 17 -14.01 -6.75 11.95
N ALA A 18 -13.19 -6.26 11.01
CA ALA A 18 -12.64 -4.91 11.04
C ALA A 18 -13.77 -3.85 11.04
N GLN A 19 -14.79 -4.02 10.20
CA GLN A 19 -15.95 -3.13 10.19
C GLN A 19 -16.71 -3.12 11.52
N ARG A 20 -16.89 -4.30 12.16
CA ARG A 20 -17.51 -4.39 13.51
C ARG A 20 -16.70 -3.66 14.58
N LEU A 21 -15.38 -3.55 14.39
CA LEU A 21 -14.47 -2.79 15.24
C LEU A 21 -14.34 -1.31 14.81
N HIS A 22 -15.20 -0.82 13.92
CA HIS A 22 -15.17 0.54 13.36
C HIS A 22 -13.89 0.87 12.55
N GLN A 23 -13.18 -0.16 12.07
CA GLN A 23 -12.05 -0.02 11.16
C GLN A 23 -12.50 -0.13 9.70
N PRO A 24 -11.83 0.53 8.74
CA PRO A 24 -12.06 0.29 7.31
C PRO A 24 -11.86 -1.18 6.95
N ARG A 25 -12.65 -1.69 6.00
CA ARG A 25 -12.64 -3.11 5.62
C ARG A 25 -11.27 -3.52 5.06
N VAL A 26 -10.64 -2.62 4.30
CA VAL A 26 -9.29 -2.83 3.75
C VAL A 26 -8.25 -3.21 4.80
N ILE A 27 -8.38 -2.73 6.05
CA ILE A 27 -7.45 -3.09 7.13
C ILE A 27 -7.58 -4.57 7.48
N GLY A 28 -8.81 -5.10 7.59
CA GLY A 28 -9.05 -6.51 7.85
C GLY A 28 -8.54 -7.41 6.73
N GLU A 29 -8.62 -6.96 5.48
CA GLU A 29 -8.09 -7.69 4.32
C GLU A 29 -6.56 -7.74 4.31
N ILE A 30 -5.88 -6.63 4.64
CA ILE A 30 -4.42 -6.59 4.81
C ILE A 30 -3.99 -7.55 5.93
N VAL A 31 -4.67 -7.49 7.08
CA VAL A 31 -4.41 -8.41 8.20
C VAL A 31 -4.61 -9.86 7.79
N GLY A 32 -5.65 -10.16 6.99
CA GLY A 32 -5.87 -11.50 6.44
C GLY A 32 -4.75 -11.97 5.52
N GLY A 33 -4.22 -11.09 4.68
CA GLY A 33 -3.04 -11.37 3.86
C GLY A 33 -1.80 -11.68 4.70
N ILE A 34 -1.54 -10.88 5.75
CA ILE A 34 -0.42 -11.11 6.69
C ILE A 34 -0.62 -12.43 7.45
N ALA A 35 -1.85 -12.71 7.89
CA ALA A 35 -2.20 -13.93 8.61
C ALA A 35 -1.98 -15.19 7.77
N LEU A 36 -2.33 -15.14 6.48
CA LEU A 36 -2.12 -16.24 5.53
C LEU A 36 -0.68 -16.32 4.99
N GLY A 37 0.10 -15.27 5.17
CA GLY A 37 1.48 -15.18 4.71
C GLY A 37 2.49 -15.92 5.61
N PRO A 38 3.77 -15.86 5.23
CA PRO A 38 4.83 -16.54 5.98
C PRO A 38 5.00 -15.97 7.40
N SER A 39 4.59 -14.71 7.62
CA SER A 39 4.71 -14.01 8.91
C SER A 39 3.91 -14.66 10.03
N VAL A 40 2.75 -15.28 9.73
CA VAL A 40 1.89 -15.90 10.74
C VAL A 40 1.66 -17.37 10.41
N LEU A 41 1.04 -17.69 9.26
CA LEU A 41 0.78 -19.09 8.89
C LEU A 41 2.08 -19.89 8.76
N GLY A 42 3.09 -19.31 8.12
CA GLY A 42 4.41 -19.95 7.99
C GLY A 42 5.14 -20.14 9.32
N ALA A 43 4.91 -19.25 10.29
CA ALA A 43 5.49 -19.35 11.64
C ALA A 43 4.75 -20.35 12.53
N VAL A 44 3.42 -20.43 12.44
CA VAL A 44 2.58 -21.31 13.28
C VAL A 44 2.56 -22.74 12.75
N VAL A 45 2.47 -22.92 11.42
CA VAL A 45 2.48 -24.24 10.78
C VAL A 45 3.49 -24.26 9.64
N PRO A 46 4.77 -24.58 9.94
CA PRO A 46 5.83 -24.65 8.94
C PRO A 46 5.46 -25.62 7.80
N GLY A 47 5.64 -25.21 6.55
CA GLY A 47 5.40 -26.02 5.35
C GLY A 47 3.95 -26.03 4.82
N LEU A 48 2.95 -25.71 5.65
CA LEU A 48 1.55 -25.59 5.17
C LEU A 48 1.39 -24.39 4.23
N GLU A 49 2.06 -23.29 4.54
CA GLU A 49 2.09 -22.07 3.74
C GLU A 49 2.76 -22.31 2.37
N GLU A 50 3.86 -23.05 2.32
CA GLU A 50 4.54 -23.41 1.06
C GLU A 50 3.70 -24.35 0.19
N HIS A 51 2.93 -25.25 0.81
CA HIS A 51 2.03 -26.16 0.10
C HIS A 51 0.80 -25.44 -0.47
N LEU A 52 0.19 -24.54 0.30
CA LEU A 52 -0.99 -23.77 -0.11
C LEU A 52 -0.64 -22.65 -1.09
N PHE A 53 0.51 -22.00 -0.90
CA PHE A 53 1.00 -20.88 -1.70
C PHE A 53 2.35 -21.21 -2.34
N ALA A 54 2.38 -22.29 -3.14
CA ALA A 54 3.57 -22.63 -3.93
C ALA A 54 4.00 -21.45 -4.84
N PRO A 55 5.29 -21.34 -5.22
CA PRO A 55 5.81 -20.19 -5.98
C PRO A 55 5.02 -19.86 -7.25
N ALA A 56 4.59 -20.89 -8.00
CA ALA A 56 3.77 -20.72 -9.19
C ALA A 56 2.40 -20.07 -8.88
N VAL A 57 1.76 -20.46 -7.77
CA VAL A 57 0.50 -19.88 -7.31
C VAL A 57 0.69 -18.43 -6.88
N ARG A 58 1.78 -18.11 -6.16
CA ARG A 58 2.09 -16.72 -5.77
C ARG A 58 2.29 -15.81 -6.97
N SER A 59 3.02 -16.29 -7.99
CA SER A 59 3.21 -15.52 -9.22
C SER A 59 1.88 -15.20 -9.89
N GLN A 60 0.98 -16.18 -10.02
CA GLN A 60 -0.36 -15.98 -10.56
C GLN A 60 -1.21 -15.03 -9.71
N LEU A 61 -1.17 -15.17 -8.38
CA LEU A 61 -1.87 -14.28 -7.45
C LEU A 61 -1.34 -12.84 -7.54
N ASN A 62 -0.02 -12.67 -7.70
CA ASN A 62 0.61 -11.35 -7.85
C ASN A 62 0.16 -10.69 -9.16
N LEU A 63 0.16 -11.43 -10.28
CA LEU A 63 -0.36 -10.93 -11.55
C LEU A 63 -1.82 -10.50 -11.44
N LEU A 64 -2.68 -11.35 -10.84
CA LEU A 64 -4.08 -11.01 -10.60
C LEU A 64 -4.24 -9.79 -9.67
N GLY A 65 -3.45 -9.70 -8.61
CA GLY A 65 -3.45 -8.57 -7.68
C GLY A 65 -3.02 -7.27 -8.33
N GLN A 66 -1.98 -7.29 -9.17
CA GLN A 66 -1.54 -6.13 -9.93
C GLN A 66 -2.60 -5.68 -10.95
N LEU A 67 -3.20 -6.62 -11.68
CA LEU A 67 -4.29 -6.30 -12.60
C LEU A 67 -5.48 -5.69 -11.85
N GLY A 68 -5.87 -6.28 -10.72
CA GLY A 68 -6.93 -5.74 -9.87
C GLY A 68 -6.62 -4.34 -9.35
N LEU A 69 -5.38 -4.09 -8.93
CA LEU A 69 -4.92 -2.77 -8.48
C LEU A 69 -4.95 -1.73 -9.61
N VAL A 70 -4.49 -2.09 -10.81
CA VAL A 70 -4.51 -1.20 -11.97
C VAL A 70 -5.95 -0.86 -12.36
N LEU A 71 -6.84 -1.85 -12.43
CA LEU A 71 -8.26 -1.64 -12.70
C LEU A 71 -8.92 -0.76 -11.63
N PHE A 72 -8.59 -0.98 -10.36
CA PHE A 72 -9.09 -0.18 -9.24
C PHE A 72 -8.62 1.28 -9.32
N MET A 73 -7.35 1.52 -9.63
CA MET A 73 -6.81 2.86 -9.86
C MET A 73 -7.40 3.56 -11.07
N PHE A 74 -7.69 2.80 -12.12
CA PHE A 74 -8.40 3.32 -13.28
C PHE A 74 -9.81 3.77 -12.91
N LEU A 75 -10.57 2.97 -12.14
CA LEU A 75 -11.91 3.32 -11.69
C LEU A 75 -11.92 4.58 -10.81
N ILE A 76 -11.00 4.68 -9.85
CA ILE A 76 -10.87 5.90 -9.02
C ILE A 76 -10.53 7.12 -9.88
N GLY A 77 -9.67 6.94 -10.89
CA GLY A 77 -9.36 8.01 -11.85
C GLY A 77 -10.59 8.48 -12.64
N LEU A 78 -11.51 7.57 -12.97
CA LEU A 78 -12.77 7.91 -13.66
C LEU A 78 -13.78 8.62 -12.74
N GLU A 79 -13.78 8.33 -11.44
CA GLU A 79 -14.63 9.00 -10.45
C GLU A 79 -14.12 10.41 -10.08
N LEU A 80 -12.84 10.71 -10.33
CA LEU A 80 -12.24 12.01 -10.03
C LEU A 80 -12.80 13.10 -10.96
N ASN A 81 -13.52 14.07 -10.38
CA ASN A 81 -14.03 15.21 -11.13
C ASN A 81 -12.95 16.31 -11.29
N PRO A 82 -12.42 16.56 -12.51
CA PRO A 82 -11.38 17.56 -12.74
C PRO A 82 -11.83 18.98 -12.42
N LYS A 83 -13.14 19.26 -12.41
CA LYS A 83 -13.67 20.58 -12.05
C LYS A 83 -13.38 20.94 -10.58
N LEU A 84 -13.21 19.95 -9.70
CA LEU A 84 -12.82 20.18 -8.30
C LEU A 84 -11.38 20.69 -8.15
N LEU A 85 -10.53 20.44 -9.16
CA LEU A 85 -9.14 20.91 -9.19
C LEU A 85 -8.99 22.26 -9.90
N GLN A 86 -9.97 22.67 -10.71
CA GLN A 86 -9.94 23.95 -11.41
C GLN A 86 -9.88 25.11 -10.39
N GLY A 87 -8.96 26.04 -10.60
CA GLY A 87 -8.69 27.15 -9.68
C GLY A 87 -7.85 26.80 -8.44
N ARG A 88 -7.66 25.52 -8.12
CA ARG A 88 -6.84 25.05 -6.99
C ARG A 88 -5.48 24.48 -7.39
N LEU A 89 -5.21 24.35 -8.69
CA LEU A 89 -3.94 23.86 -9.25
C LEU A 89 -2.66 24.47 -8.64
N PRO A 90 -2.53 25.81 -8.47
CA PRO A 90 -1.29 26.38 -7.92
C PRO A 90 -1.11 26.08 -6.42
N LEU A 91 -2.20 25.90 -5.67
CA LEU A 91 -2.13 25.47 -4.27
C LEU A 91 -1.81 23.97 -4.19
N ALA A 92 -2.51 23.16 -4.99
CA ALA A 92 -2.29 21.72 -5.07
C ALA A 92 -0.86 21.38 -5.48
N SER A 93 -0.27 22.09 -6.45
CA SER A 93 1.11 21.85 -6.87
C SER A 93 2.12 22.15 -5.76
N ARG A 94 1.92 23.22 -4.98
CA ARG A 94 2.77 23.54 -3.82
C ARG A 94 2.64 22.49 -2.72
N ILE A 95 1.41 22.05 -2.42
CA ILE A 95 1.16 20.99 -1.44
C ILE A 95 1.85 19.70 -1.87
N THR A 96 1.73 19.30 -3.15
CA THR A 96 2.40 18.11 -3.67
C THR A 96 3.92 18.26 -3.66
N ALA A 97 4.45 19.42 -4.06
CA ALA A 97 5.89 19.66 -4.08
C ALA A 97 6.51 19.54 -2.68
N VAL A 98 5.85 20.10 -1.66
CA VAL A 98 6.30 19.98 -0.27
C VAL A 98 6.03 18.56 0.26
N GLY A 99 4.85 18.01 0.01
CA GLY A 99 4.42 16.70 0.50
C GLY A 99 5.21 15.52 -0.07
N VAL A 100 5.80 15.67 -1.27
CA VAL A 100 6.71 14.68 -1.86
C VAL A 100 8.17 15.06 -1.59
N GLY A 101 8.52 16.33 -1.78
CA GLY A 101 9.90 16.81 -1.66
C GLY A 101 10.44 16.71 -0.24
N MET A 102 9.62 16.98 0.78
CA MET A 102 10.07 16.92 2.18
C MET A 102 10.34 15.47 2.63
N PRO A 103 9.44 14.47 2.46
CA PRO A 103 9.77 13.08 2.78
C PRO A 103 10.92 12.52 1.94
N LEU A 104 11.03 12.93 0.66
CA LEU A 104 12.14 12.54 -0.21
C LEU A 104 13.47 13.02 0.38
N ALA A 105 13.58 14.31 0.71
CA ALA A 105 14.80 14.89 1.27
C ALA A 105 15.13 14.27 2.64
N LEU A 106 14.14 14.11 3.51
CA LEU A 106 14.33 13.47 4.82
C LEU A 106 14.77 12.00 4.69
N GLY A 107 14.22 11.26 3.73
CA GLY A 107 14.62 9.88 3.46
C GLY A 107 16.05 9.76 2.92
N MET A 108 16.46 10.67 2.03
CA MET A 108 17.84 10.72 1.56
C MET A 108 18.81 11.11 2.68
N LEU A 109 18.46 12.11 3.50
CA LEU A 109 19.28 12.51 4.66
C LEU A 109 19.40 11.37 5.68
N LEU A 110 18.30 10.66 5.95
CA LEU A 110 18.31 9.48 6.81
C LEU A 110 19.23 8.39 6.24
N ALA A 111 19.18 8.14 4.93
CA ALA A 111 20.04 7.14 4.30
C ALA A 111 21.52 7.54 4.35
N LEU A 112 21.87 8.80 4.13
CA LEU A 112 23.25 9.31 4.28
C LEU A 112 23.74 9.19 5.73
N ALA A 113 22.85 9.47 6.70
CA ALA A 113 23.17 9.27 8.11
C ALA A 113 23.40 7.79 8.42
N LEU A 114 22.55 6.88 7.92
CA LEU A 114 22.73 5.44 8.07
C LEU A 114 24.01 4.95 7.40
N GLU A 115 24.40 5.52 6.26
CA GLU A 115 25.63 5.15 5.56
C GLU A 115 26.87 5.47 6.38
N ALA A 116 26.86 6.63 7.06
CA ALA A 116 27.95 7.05 7.92
C ALA A 116 28.06 6.21 9.21
N TRP A 117 26.94 5.71 9.75
CA TRP A 117 26.91 4.96 11.01
C TRP A 117 27.04 3.45 10.82
N GLN A 118 26.24 2.87 9.92
CA GLN A 118 26.16 1.44 9.63
C GLN A 118 25.81 1.21 8.16
N PRO A 119 26.80 1.20 7.25
CA PRO A 119 26.57 1.08 5.81
C PRO A 119 25.88 -0.23 5.40
N GLN A 120 25.94 -1.27 6.25
CA GLN A 120 25.25 -2.55 6.04
C GLN A 120 23.72 -2.47 6.13
N LEU A 121 23.18 -1.37 6.68
CA LEU A 121 21.73 -1.15 6.77
C LEU A 121 21.14 -0.54 5.49
N LEU A 122 21.98 -0.01 4.58
CA LEU A 122 21.46 0.52 3.33
C LEU A 122 21.05 -0.62 2.38
N PRO A 123 19.88 -0.53 1.75
CA PRO A 123 19.48 -1.47 0.72
C PRO A 123 20.35 -1.31 -0.54
N GLY A 124 20.98 -2.39 -0.97
CA GLY A 124 21.72 -2.48 -2.24
C GLY A 124 23.23 -2.29 -2.12
N ASP A 125 23.97 -2.76 -3.13
CA ASP A 125 25.44 -2.76 -3.14
C ASP A 125 26.06 -1.37 -3.40
N HIS A 126 25.24 -0.42 -3.86
CA HIS A 126 25.66 0.94 -4.20
C HIS A 126 24.99 1.95 -3.26
N ALA A 127 25.80 2.69 -2.51
CA ALA A 127 25.35 3.73 -1.58
C ALA A 127 24.34 4.71 -2.20
N MET A 128 24.63 5.22 -3.39
CA MET A 128 23.72 6.13 -4.10
C MET A 128 22.37 5.47 -4.42
N ALA A 129 22.36 4.19 -4.80
CA ALA A 129 21.12 3.47 -5.06
C ALA A 129 20.30 3.30 -3.78
N GLY A 130 20.94 3.01 -2.64
CA GLY A 130 20.29 2.93 -1.33
C GLY A 130 19.71 4.27 -0.86
N VAL A 131 20.44 5.37 -1.06
CA VAL A 131 19.96 6.73 -0.73
C VAL A 131 18.75 7.13 -1.58
N LEU A 132 18.82 6.91 -2.89
CA LEU A 132 17.69 7.17 -3.80
C LEU A 132 16.51 6.25 -3.51
N PHE A 133 16.75 4.98 -3.19
CA PHE A 133 15.70 4.03 -2.81
C PHE A 133 14.99 4.47 -1.54
N MET A 134 15.73 4.82 -0.48
CA MET A 134 15.12 5.26 0.77
C MET A 134 14.34 6.56 0.59
N GLY A 135 14.91 7.53 -0.12
CA GLY A 135 14.22 8.77 -0.45
C GLY A 135 12.91 8.51 -1.17
N THR A 136 12.94 7.73 -2.25
CA THR A 136 11.74 7.43 -3.06
C THR A 136 10.72 6.60 -2.30
N ALA A 137 11.14 5.59 -1.54
CA ALA A 137 10.26 4.76 -0.72
C ALA A 137 9.46 5.57 0.31
N LEU A 138 10.07 6.58 0.93
CA LEU A 138 9.39 7.45 1.90
C LEU A 138 8.55 8.55 1.23
N ALA A 139 8.83 8.90 -0.03
CA ALA A 139 8.10 9.92 -0.78
C ALA A 139 6.83 9.41 -1.47
N ILE A 140 6.78 8.12 -1.84
CA ILE A 140 5.64 7.53 -2.53
C ILE A 140 4.47 7.35 -1.54
N THR A 141 3.30 7.87 -1.90
CA THR A 141 2.09 7.75 -1.09
C THR A 141 1.24 6.54 -1.51
N ALA A 142 0.64 5.85 -0.55
CA ALA A 142 -0.28 4.75 -0.79
C ALA A 142 -1.70 5.25 -1.15
N PHE A 143 -1.81 6.04 -2.22
CA PHE A 143 -3.08 6.58 -2.72
C PHE A 143 -4.19 5.53 -2.89
N PRO A 144 -3.94 4.31 -3.41
CA PRO A 144 -4.97 3.28 -3.52
C PRO A 144 -5.72 3.00 -2.23
N VAL A 145 -4.98 2.83 -1.13
CA VAL A 145 -5.54 2.49 0.17
C VAL A 145 -6.35 3.66 0.70
N LEU A 146 -5.82 4.88 0.59
CA LEU A 146 -6.53 6.08 1.02
C LEU A 146 -7.85 6.27 0.25
N ALA A 147 -7.82 6.17 -1.08
CA ALA A 147 -9.00 6.32 -1.91
C ALA A 147 -10.07 5.27 -1.56
N ARG A 148 -9.64 4.02 -1.32
CA ARG A 148 -10.54 2.97 -0.85
C ARG A 148 -11.19 3.30 0.49
N ILE A 149 -10.41 3.80 1.45
CA ILE A 149 -10.94 4.21 2.77
C ILE A 149 -11.97 5.33 2.62
N LEU A 150 -11.68 6.32 1.77
CA LEU A 150 -12.61 7.43 1.52
C LEU A 150 -13.91 6.96 0.87
N GLN A 151 -13.83 6.02 -0.08
CA GLN A 151 -14.99 5.41 -0.73
C GLN A 151 -15.83 4.60 0.25
N GLU A 152 -15.19 3.73 1.05
CA GLU A 152 -15.85 2.93 2.08
C GLU A 152 -16.54 3.78 3.15
N ARG A 153 -16.01 4.98 3.43
CA ARG A 153 -16.58 5.93 4.39
C ARG A 153 -17.55 6.94 3.77
N ASN A 154 -17.86 6.84 2.47
CA ASN A 154 -18.66 7.81 1.73
C ASN A 154 -18.16 9.26 1.83
N LEU A 155 -16.86 9.46 2.07
CA LEU A 155 -16.24 10.78 2.22
C LEU A 155 -15.85 11.42 0.90
N LEU A 156 -15.97 10.68 -0.22
CA LEU A 156 -15.70 11.22 -1.56
C LEU A 156 -16.72 12.30 -1.98
N ALA A 157 -17.92 12.31 -1.40
CA ALA A 157 -19.00 13.24 -1.74
C ALA A 157 -19.13 14.45 -0.79
N GLN A 158 -18.40 14.46 0.33
CA GLN A 158 -18.45 15.56 1.30
C GLN A 158 -17.27 16.51 1.07
N PRO A 159 -17.49 17.83 1.05
CA PRO A 159 -16.38 18.79 1.07
C PRO A 159 -15.64 18.66 2.40
N LEU A 160 -14.54 17.90 2.40
CA LEU A 160 -13.58 17.91 3.50
C LEU A 160 -12.91 19.29 3.53
N GLY A 161 -13.32 20.12 4.49
CA GLY A 161 -12.71 21.41 4.81
C GLY A 161 -13.57 22.61 4.38
N ALA A 162 -14.37 23.09 5.33
CA ALA A 162 -14.65 24.52 5.50
C ALA A 162 -13.72 25.05 6.59
#